data_AF-A0A973IS73-F1
#
_entry.id   AF-A0A973IS73-F1
#
_cell.length_a   1.000
_cell.length_b   1.000
_cell.length_c   1.000
_cell.angle_alpha   90.00
_cell.angle_beta   90.00
_cell.angle_gamma   90.00
#
_symmetry.space_group_name_H-M   'P 1'
#
loop_
_entity.id
_entity.type
_entity.pdbx_description
1 polymer ?
#
loop_
_entity_poly.entity_id
_entity_poly.type
_entity_poly.pdbx_seq_one_letter_code
_entity_poly.pdbx_strand_id
1 'polypeptide(L)'
;MDNSRPFSATDSHNLMQPVLDLLQGTDPEVVCRRYGITRSELESRFEAYQISRRQMALQDHFAAEKAGRNDPCPCGSGKKYKKCCLPRHEEARRSLPPDKVREMEEKAGLRRKIEEEVRKGFELLYARDYGRVMRLASRMIEVYPEDDRFHDILVNACLATGDYDSAFHVTRRRWQVAVEEKAFYQENGYHKREGLDRAQMVHFYSPSTWLDKFWIANRARVYREKFPAAADSGPAAIVDGLQAANDTNRFPARQEEGYQARLEALAPVLNRIRAEGEAAVPYLLPLTYCFTWASLFVPDLLHACGTRECVRLLAELSMFRFPYFSQKCLSCLETFGDVAVEEIREVWNENPAFDELKVGLAAALGNIRTRQSFDLLVSLMEHESPYVLNWATRALERHGDPEAGPHLDRAKKRLEEFDKMAGVIQELAETFK
;
A
#
# COMPACT_ATOMS: atom_id res chain seq x y z
N MET A 1 25.05 -17.71 -45.30
CA MET A 1 26.04 -18.63 -44.70
C MET A 1 26.80 -17.79 -43.69
N ASP A 2 26.66 -17.91 -42.38
CA ASP A 2 26.12 -18.98 -41.56
C ASP A 2 25.49 -18.39 -40.28
N ASN A 3 24.46 -19.09 -39.80
CA ASN A 3 23.57 -18.77 -38.70
C ASN A 3 24.20 -19.17 -37.36
N SER A 4 23.54 -18.78 -36.26
CA SER A 4 23.59 -19.39 -34.92
C SER A 4 24.78 -19.10 -33.99
N ARG A 5 24.59 -18.08 -33.13
CA ARG A 5 24.69 -18.30 -31.68
C ARG A 5 23.37 -17.88 -31.03
N PRO A 6 22.68 -18.78 -30.33
CA PRO A 6 21.40 -18.45 -29.70
C PRO A 6 21.63 -17.54 -28.50
N PHE A 7 20.79 -16.52 -28.36
CA PHE A 7 20.52 -15.91 -27.07
C PHE A 7 19.92 -17.01 -26.18
N SER A 8 20.69 -17.59 -25.27
CA SER A 8 20.15 -18.53 -24.28
C SER A 8 19.42 -17.74 -23.20
N ALA A 9 18.10 -17.75 -23.29
CA ALA A 9 17.21 -17.32 -22.21
C ALA A 9 17.12 -18.43 -21.15
N THR A 10 18.12 -18.55 -20.28
CA THR A 10 18.06 -19.40 -19.07
C THR A 10 19.22 -19.00 -18.17
N ASP A 11 18.93 -18.28 -17.08
CA ASP A 11 19.65 -18.32 -15.79
C ASP A 11 19.07 -17.26 -14.84
N SER A 12 17.77 -17.38 -14.56
CA SER A 12 17.09 -16.59 -13.53
C SER A 12 17.29 -17.22 -12.14
N HIS A 13 18.51 -17.20 -11.63
CA HIS A 13 18.70 -17.33 -10.18
C HIS A 13 18.53 -15.95 -9.56
N ASN A 14 17.52 -15.78 -8.71
CA ASN A 14 17.33 -14.58 -7.92
C ASN A 14 18.63 -14.21 -7.19
N LEU A 15 19.31 -13.16 -7.66
CA LEU A 15 20.67 -12.82 -7.25
C LEU A 15 20.74 -12.38 -5.77
N MET A 16 19.63 -11.90 -5.23
CA MET A 16 19.55 -11.28 -3.91
C MET A 16 19.02 -12.21 -2.81
N GLN A 17 18.25 -13.25 -3.16
CA GLN A 17 17.65 -14.12 -2.16
C GLN A 17 18.67 -14.82 -1.22
N PRO A 18 19.85 -15.30 -1.68
CA PRO A 18 20.86 -15.85 -0.78
C PRO A 18 21.37 -14.83 0.25
N VAL A 19 21.47 -13.55 -0.17
CA VAL A 19 21.89 -12.44 0.70
C VAL A 19 20.82 -12.12 1.73
N LEU A 20 19.53 -12.17 1.36
CA LEU A 20 18.40 -11.91 2.26
C LEU A 20 18.27 -13.00 3.34
N ASP A 21 18.37 -14.27 2.97
CA ASP A 21 18.30 -15.39 3.90
C ASP A 21 19.43 -15.33 4.94
N LEU A 22 20.64 -14.98 4.49
CA LEU A 22 21.80 -14.75 5.35
C LEU A 22 21.54 -13.59 6.34
N LEU A 23 20.96 -12.48 5.88
CA LEU A 23 20.60 -11.34 6.72
C LEU A 23 19.50 -11.63 7.74
N GLN A 24 18.60 -12.56 7.42
CA GLN A 24 17.54 -13.03 8.32
C GLN A 24 18.06 -14.02 9.38
N GLY A 25 19.37 -14.31 9.40
CA GLY A 25 20.01 -15.15 10.40
C GLY A 25 20.11 -16.63 10.02
N THR A 26 19.85 -16.99 8.76
CA THR A 26 20.07 -18.35 8.28
C THR A 26 21.55 -18.66 8.27
N ASP A 27 21.92 -19.87 8.70
CA ASP A 27 23.31 -20.30 8.71
C ASP A 27 23.92 -20.22 7.29
N PRO A 28 25.11 -19.60 7.12
CA PRO A 28 25.73 -19.41 5.82
C PRO A 28 26.01 -20.71 5.02
N GLU A 29 26.30 -21.84 5.68
CA GLU A 29 26.50 -23.12 4.98
C GLU A 29 25.18 -23.74 4.54
N VAL A 30 24.09 -23.46 5.27
CA VAL A 30 22.73 -23.77 4.86
C VAL A 30 22.32 -22.93 3.66
N VAL A 31 22.64 -21.64 3.65
CA VAL A 31 22.41 -20.74 2.49
C VAL A 31 23.21 -21.23 1.27
N CYS A 32 24.53 -21.46 1.41
CA CYS A 32 25.34 -21.96 0.28
C CYS A 32 24.79 -23.25 -0.33
N ARG A 33 24.35 -24.20 0.51
CA ARG A 33 23.72 -25.45 0.04
C ARG A 33 22.37 -25.19 -0.62
N ARG A 34 21.52 -24.34 -0.02
CA ARG A 34 20.17 -24.02 -0.52
C ARG A 34 20.18 -23.38 -1.90
N TYR A 35 21.21 -22.60 -2.22
CA TYR A 35 21.28 -21.82 -3.46
C TYR A 35 22.31 -22.34 -4.48
N GLY A 36 22.94 -23.49 -4.20
CA GLY A 36 24.00 -24.05 -5.06
C GLY A 36 25.20 -23.12 -5.27
N ILE A 37 25.50 -22.21 -4.32
CA ILE A 37 26.60 -21.24 -4.43
C ILE A 37 27.75 -21.57 -3.50
N THR A 38 28.97 -21.26 -3.93
CA THR A 38 30.14 -21.40 -3.08
C THR A 38 30.11 -20.38 -1.94
N ARG A 39 30.86 -20.66 -0.86
CA ARG A 39 31.03 -19.70 0.23
C ARG A 39 31.62 -18.37 -0.24
N SER A 40 32.62 -18.46 -1.13
CA SER A 40 33.23 -17.29 -1.76
C SER A 40 32.24 -16.48 -2.61
N GLU A 41 31.31 -17.15 -3.29
CA GLU A 41 30.27 -16.50 -4.09
C GLU A 41 29.22 -15.83 -3.19
N LEU A 42 28.77 -16.49 -2.11
CA LEU A 42 27.88 -15.87 -1.13
C LEU A 42 28.52 -14.65 -0.47
N GLU A 43 29.80 -14.73 -0.11
CA GLU A 43 30.56 -13.61 0.46
C GLU A 43 30.73 -12.48 -0.55
N SER A 44 31.03 -12.79 -1.82
CA SER A 44 31.10 -11.81 -2.92
C SER A 44 29.76 -11.12 -3.16
N ARG A 45 28.64 -11.86 -3.17
CA ARG A 45 27.29 -11.29 -3.29
C ARG A 45 26.91 -10.43 -2.09
N PHE A 46 27.24 -10.89 -0.89
CA PHE A 46 27.03 -10.14 0.34
C PHE A 46 27.88 -8.87 0.36
N GLU A 47 29.12 -8.93 -0.10
CA GLU A 47 30.01 -7.77 -0.24
C GLU A 47 29.49 -6.81 -1.31
N ALA A 48 29.05 -7.29 -2.47
CA ALA A 48 28.42 -6.48 -3.51
C ALA A 48 27.13 -5.81 -3.00
N TYR A 49 26.31 -6.53 -2.25
CA TYR A 49 25.15 -5.97 -1.55
C TYR A 49 25.58 -4.91 -0.54
N GLN A 50 26.60 -5.17 0.28
CA GLN A 50 27.13 -4.19 1.23
C GLN A 50 27.72 -2.96 0.53
N ILE A 51 28.42 -3.11 -0.60
CA ILE A 51 28.94 -2.02 -1.41
C ILE A 51 27.78 -1.22 -2.00
N SER A 52 26.78 -1.88 -2.58
CA SER A 52 25.56 -1.25 -3.09
C SER A 52 24.82 -0.49 -1.99
N ARG A 53 24.69 -1.08 -0.79
CA ARG A 53 24.11 -0.44 0.40
C ARG A 53 24.97 0.71 0.93
N ARG A 54 26.29 0.62 0.87
CA ARG A 54 27.22 1.69 1.25
C ARG A 54 27.18 2.82 0.24
N GLN A 55 27.10 2.52 -1.06
CA GLN A 55 26.95 3.50 -2.13
C GLN A 55 25.59 4.19 -2.07
N MET A 56 24.50 3.44 -1.83
CA MET A 56 23.19 4.00 -1.53
C MET A 56 23.23 4.83 -0.26
N ALA A 57 23.85 4.35 0.83
CA ALA A 57 23.98 5.12 2.07
C ALA A 57 24.86 6.37 1.89
N LEU A 58 25.86 6.34 1.01
CA LEU A 58 26.65 7.50 0.62
C LEU A 58 25.81 8.47 -0.20
N GLN A 59 25.06 7.99 -1.20
CA GLN A 59 24.11 8.78 -1.99
C GLN A 59 23.02 9.41 -1.11
N ASP A 60 22.44 8.65 -0.17
CA ASP A 60 21.45 9.10 0.81
C ASP A 60 22.06 10.05 1.83
N HIS A 61 23.32 9.87 2.26
CA HIS A 61 24.00 10.86 3.12
C HIS A 61 24.28 12.20 2.42
N PHE A 62 24.24 12.24 1.08
CA PHE A 62 24.30 13.48 0.30
C PHE A 62 22.91 14.01 -0.08
N ALA A 63 21.86 13.18 -0.05
CA ALA A 63 20.52 13.49 -0.54
C ALA A 63 19.47 13.73 0.56
N ALA A 64 19.54 13.03 1.68
CA ALA A 64 18.69 13.21 2.85
C ALA A 64 19.50 13.85 3.99
N GLU A 65 18.82 14.59 4.88
CA GLU A 65 19.40 15.31 6.01
C GLU A 65 20.64 14.62 6.57
N LYS A 66 21.80 15.28 6.46
CA LYS A 66 23.05 14.81 7.07
C LYS A 66 22.72 14.37 8.48
N ALA A 67 22.83 13.07 8.78
CA ALA A 67 22.78 12.61 10.17
C ALA A 67 23.66 13.56 10.98
N GLY A 68 23.04 14.23 11.95
CA GLY A 68 23.72 15.23 12.76
C GLY A 68 24.99 14.60 13.30
N ARG A 69 26.10 15.34 13.36
CA ARG A 69 27.41 14.80 13.79
C ARG A 69 27.31 14.02 15.12
N ASN A 70 26.32 14.30 15.95
CA ASN A 70 26.09 13.67 17.24
C ASN A 70 25.02 12.56 17.26
N ASP A 71 24.31 12.33 16.15
CA ASP A 71 23.21 11.36 16.07
C ASP A 71 23.74 9.91 16.11
N PRO A 72 22.92 8.94 16.54
CA PRO A 72 23.26 7.52 16.43
C PRO A 72 23.63 7.15 14.99
N CYS A 73 24.72 6.40 14.83
CA CYS A 73 25.24 6.08 13.50
C CYS A 73 24.33 5.08 12.76
N PRO A 74 23.93 5.36 11.50
CA PRO A 74 22.95 4.55 10.76
C PRO A 74 23.44 3.13 10.40
N CYS A 75 24.71 2.81 10.66
CA CYS A 75 25.26 1.46 10.51
C CYS A 75 24.88 0.50 11.66
N GLY A 76 24.12 0.96 12.66
CA GLY A 76 23.68 0.13 13.78
C GLY A 76 24.71 -0.07 14.89
N SER A 77 25.82 0.68 14.88
CA SER A 77 26.91 0.51 15.87
C SER A 77 26.63 1.08 17.28
N GLY A 78 25.53 1.82 17.45
CA GLY A 78 25.21 2.54 18.70
C GLY A 78 26.12 3.75 19.03
N LYS A 79 27.16 4.02 18.23
CA LYS A 79 28.07 5.16 18.41
C LYS A 79 27.52 6.43 17.74
N LYS A 80 27.96 7.61 18.20
CA LYS A 80 27.69 8.89 17.51
C LYS A 80 28.31 8.88 16.10
N TYR A 81 27.60 9.40 15.10
CA TYR A 81 28.01 9.37 13.69
C TYR A 81 29.44 9.91 13.47
N LYS A 82 29.80 11.03 14.12
CA LYS A 82 31.16 11.61 14.05
C LYS A 82 32.29 10.71 14.56
N LYS A 83 31.98 9.74 15.42
CA LYS A 83 32.94 8.80 16.01
C LYS A 83 32.89 7.42 15.35
N CYS A 84 32.10 7.24 14.30
CA CYS A 84 31.92 5.97 13.63
C CYS A 84 32.08 6.12 12.11
N CYS A 85 31.00 6.28 11.36
CA CYS A 85 31.06 6.28 9.90
C CYS A 85 31.49 7.62 9.29
N LEU A 86 31.32 8.76 9.98
CA LEU A 86 31.62 10.07 9.38
C LEU A 86 33.08 10.20 8.86
N PRO A 87 34.14 9.86 9.63
CA PRO A 87 35.51 9.97 9.11
C PRO A 87 35.75 9.10 7.88
N ARG A 88 35.19 7.88 7.87
CA ARG A 88 35.28 6.95 6.72
C ARG A 88 34.52 7.47 5.51
N HIS A 89 33.37 8.11 5.72
CA HIS A 89 32.61 8.74 4.64
C HIS A 89 33.31 9.99 4.10
N GLU A 90 33.92 10.81 4.96
CA GLU A 90 34.73 11.97 4.55
C GLU A 90 35.98 11.55 3.76
N GLU A 91 36.66 10.49 4.20
CA GLU A 91 37.81 9.91 3.51
C GLU A 91 37.41 9.30 2.16
N ALA A 92 36.34 8.50 2.13
CA ALA A 92 35.78 7.97 0.88
C ALA A 92 35.38 9.09 -0.09
N ARG A 93 34.81 10.20 0.41
CA ARG A 93 34.46 11.36 -0.42
C ARG A 93 35.69 12.04 -1.01
N ARG A 94 36.79 12.13 -0.24
CA ARG A 94 38.06 12.71 -0.72
C ARG A 94 38.74 11.83 -1.79
N SER A 95 38.51 10.51 -1.75
CA SER A 95 39.03 9.58 -2.75
C SER A 95 38.20 9.49 -4.04
N LEU A 96 37.03 10.14 -4.11
CA LEU A 96 36.20 10.11 -5.32
C LEU A 96 36.77 11.03 -6.40
N PRO A 97 36.76 10.60 -7.69
CA PRO A 97 37.10 11.48 -8.81
C PRO A 97 36.22 12.74 -8.84
N PRO A 98 36.75 13.92 -9.18
CA PRO A 98 35.98 15.17 -9.23
C PRO A 98 34.72 15.10 -10.09
N ASP A 99 34.77 14.39 -11.23
CA ASP A 99 33.60 14.21 -12.11
C ASP A 99 32.48 13.42 -11.44
N LYS A 100 32.83 12.39 -10.65
CA LYS A 100 31.84 11.61 -9.88
C LYS A 100 31.23 12.43 -8.76
N VAL A 101 31.99 13.30 -8.11
CA VAL A 101 31.47 14.25 -7.11
C VAL A 101 30.48 15.22 -7.76
N ARG A 102 30.81 15.78 -8.94
CA ARG A 102 29.90 16.66 -9.70
C ARG A 102 28.60 15.96 -10.09
N GLU A 103 28.69 14.76 -10.67
CA GLU A 103 27.53 13.93 -11.04
C GLU A 103 26.60 13.68 -9.84
N MET A 104 27.19 13.36 -8.68
CA MET A 104 26.43 13.16 -7.44
C MET A 104 25.76 14.44 -6.92
N GLU A 105 26.46 15.58 -6.99
CA GLU A 105 25.90 16.89 -6.58
C GLU A 105 24.77 17.35 -7.49
N GLU A 106 24.89 17.12 -8.80
CA GLU A 106 23.82 17.35 -9.79
C GLU A 106 22.60 16.48 -9.50
N LYS A 107 22.80 15.17 -9.27
CA LYS A 107 21.72 14.23 -8.93
C LYS A 107 21.03 14.59 -7.61
N ALA A 108 21.78 15.01 -6.60
CA ALA A 108 21.22 15.48 -5.33
C ALA A 108 20.45 16.81 -5.51
N GLY A 109 20.95 17.73 -6.33
CA GLY A 109 20.25 18.96 -6.70
C GLY A 109 18.94 18.69 -7.42
N LEU A 110 18.93 17.73 -8.34
CA LEU A 110 17.72 17.29 -9.04
C LEU A 110 16.71 16.68 -8.08
N ARG A 111 17.15 15.80 -7.17
CA ARG A 111 16.26 15.20 -6.16
C ARG A 111 15.58 16.24 -5.29
N ARG A 112 16.32 17.24 -4.79
CA ARG A 112 15.73 18.35 -4.02
C ARG A 112 14.68 19.14 -4.81
N LYS A 113 14.90 19.36 -6.12
CA LYS A 113 13.91 20.01 -6.98
C LYS A 113 12.64 19.17 -7.13
N ILE A 114 12.79 17.85 -7.32
CA ILE A 114 11.64 16.93 -7.41
C ILE A 114 10.86 16.94 -6.09
N GLU A 115 11.55 16.82 -4.95
CA GLU A 115 10.93 16.86 -3.62
C GLU A 115 10.16 18.15 -3.37
N GLU A 116 10.71 19.29 -3.80
CA GLU A 116 10.06 20.59 -3.72
C GLU A 116 8.79 20.67 -4.58
N GLU A 117 8.81 20.12 -5.80
CA GLU A 117 7.61 20.07 -6.65
C GLU A 117 6.55 19.10 -6.10
N VAL A 118 6.97 17.97 -5.52
CA VAL A 118 6.05 17.05 -4.80
C VAL A 118 5.39 17.77 -3.63
N ARG A 119 6.17 18.47 -2.79
CA ARG A 119 5.66 19.26 -1.66
C ARG A 119 4.63 20.28 -2.13
N LYS A 120 4.94 21.07 -3.17
CA LYS A 120 4.00 22.02 -3.77
C LYS A 120 2.72 21.35 -4.27
N GLY A 121 2.83 20.19 -4.90
CA GLY A 121 1.67 19.44 -5.38
C GLY A 121 0.71 19.05 -4.25
N PHE A 122 1.24 18.55 -3.13
CA PHE A 122 0.42 18.25 -1.94
C PHE A 122 -0.13 19.49 -1.25
N GLU A 123 0.60 20.60 -1.21
CA GLU A 123 0.08 21.88 -0.69
C GLU A 123 -1.08 22.41 -1.52
N LEU A 124 -1.00 22.30 -2.85
CA LEU A 124 -2.10 22.67 -3.74
C LEU A 124 -3.32 21.75 -3.57
N LEU A 125 -3.11 20.45 -3.33
CA LEU A 125 -4.19 19.51 -2.99
C LEU A 125 -4.89 19.92 -1.69
N TYR A 126 -4.10 20.22 -0.65
CA TYR A 126 -4.63 20.68 0.63
C TYR A 126 -5.40 22.01 0.49
N ALA A 127 -4.89 22.92 -0.34
CA ALA A 127 -5.57 24.18 -0.68
C ALA A 127 -6.76 24.00 -1.65
N ARG A 128 -7.01 22.77 -2.13
CA ARG A 128 -8.08 22.41 -3.09
C ARG A 128 -8.02 23.18 -4.42
N ASP A 129 -6.84 23.64 -4.83
CA ASP A 129 -6.63 24.26 -6.15
C ASP A 129 -6.36 23.17 -7.20
N TYR A 130 -7.38 22.34 -7.47
CA TYR A 130 -7.23 21.16 -8.33
C TYR A 130 -6.79 21.50 -9.75
N GLY A 131 -7.17 22.67 -10.27
CA GLY A 131 -6.72 23.13 -11.58
C GLY A 131 -5.20 23.32 -11.63
N ARG A 132 -4.58 23.89 -10.59
CA ARG A 132 -3.11 23.97 -10.50
C ARG A 132 -2.47 22.61 -10.20
N VAL A 133 -3.10 21.79 -9.35
CA VAL A 133 -2.61 20.42 -9.07
C VAL A 133 -2.46 19.63 -10.35
N MET A 134 -3.51 19.55 -11.17
CA MET A 134 -3.49 18.76 -12.41
C MET A 134 -2.42 19.27 -13.38
N ARG A 135 -2.30 20.59 -13.58
CA ARG A 135 -1.23 21.17 -14.43
C ARG A 135 0.18 20.86 -13.92
N LEU A 136 0.41 20.92 -12.61
CA LEU A 136 1.69 20.57 -12.03
C LEU A 136 1.98 19.09 -12.22
N ALA A 137 1.06 18.22 -11.80
CA ALA A 137 1.25 16.78 -11.84
C ALA A 137 1.46 16.27 -13.28
N SER A 138 0.63 16.70 -14.25
CA SER A 138 0.80 16.30 -15.66
C SER A 138 2.16 16.70 -16.22
N ARG A 139 2.60 17.95 -16.00
CA ARG A 139 3.94 18.40 -16.43
C ARG A 139 5.05 17.60 -15.76
N MET A 140 4.92 17.29 -14.47
CA MET A 140 5.94 16.54 -13.75
C MET A 140 5.96 15.07 -14.16
N ILE A 141 4.83 14.46 -14.51
CA ILE A 141 4.75 13.09 -15.05
C ILE A 141 5.38 13.01 -16.44
N GLU A 142 5.27 14.05 -17.28
CA GLU A 142 5.96 14.09 -18.58
C GLU A 142 7.49 14.05 -18.42
N VAL A 143 8.02 14.73 -17.42
CA VAL A 143 9.47 14.81 -17.17
C VAL A 143 9.99 13.66 -16.31
N TYR A 144 9.21 13.21 -15.33
CA TYR A 144 9.54 12.16 -14.36
C TYR A 144 8.42 11.12 -14.30
N PRO A 145 8.21 10.33 -15.37
CA PRO A 145 7.09 9.39 -15.47
C PRO A 145 7.14 8.25 -14.45
N GLU A 146 8.29 8.01 -13.84
CA GLU A 146 8.51 6.93 -12.87
C GLU A 146 8.62 7.42 -11.42
N ASP A 147 8.16 8.64 -11.15
CA ASP A 147 7.93 9.12 -9.79
C ASP A 147 6.44 9.02 -9.43
N ASP A 148 6.11 7.97 -8.68
CA ASP A 148 4.74 7.64 -8.28
C ASP A 148 4.04 8.73 -7.47
N ARG A 149 4.80 9.64 -6.85
CA ARG A 149 4.21 10.73 -6.04
C ARG A 149 3.45 11.71 -6.93
N PHE A 150 3.89 11.97 -8.15
CA PHE A 150 3.15 12.85 -9.08
C PHE A 150 1.88 12.18 -9.61
N HIS A 151 1.94 10.87 -9.88
CA HIS A 151 0.74 10.09 -10.23
C HIS A 151 -0.27 10.07 -9.08
N ASP A 152 0.20 9.91 -7.85
CA ASP A 152 -0.63 9.97 -6.65
C ASP A 152 -1.32 11.33 -6.52
N ILE A 153 -0.55 12.42 -6.66
CA ILE A 153 -1.08 13.79 -6.64
C ILE A 153 -2.18 13.97 -7.71
N LEU A 154 -1.95 13.49 -8.94
CA LEU A 154 -2.94 13.53 -10.01
C LEU A 154 -4.20 12.73 -9.68
N VAL A 155 -4.04 11.50 -9.18
CA VAL A 155 -5.15 10.61 -8.81
C VAL A 155 -6.03 11.26 -7.74
N ASN A 156 -5.44 11.87 -6.71
CA ASN A 156 -6.22 12.58 -5.69
C ASN A 156 -7.01 13.76 -6.26
N ALA A 157 -6.42 14.52 -7.20
CA ALA A 157 -7.14 15.60 -7.88
C ALA A 157 -8.29 15.08 -8.75
N CYS A 158 -8.07 13.99 -9.50
CA CYS A 158 -9.11 13.34 -10.29
C CYS A 158 -10.27 12.84 -9.41
N LEU A 159 -9.98 12.15 -8.30
CA LEU A 159 -10.99 11.72 -7.33
C LEU A 159 -11.76 12.92 -6.75
N ALA A 160 -11.07 14.00 -6.37
CA ALA A 160 -11.71 15.17 -5.79
C ALA A 160 -12.57 15.98 -6.78
N THR A 161 -12.31 15.87 -8.08
CA THR A 161 -13.02 16.61 -9.14
C THR A 161 -14.06 15.76 -9.88
N GLY A 162 -14.23 14.48 -9.50
CA GLY A 162 -15.20 13.59 -10.13
C GLY A 162 -14.71 12.88 -11.39
N ASP A 163 -13.45 13.07 -11.80
CA ASP A 163 -12.81 12.41 -12.93
C ASP A 163 -12.32 11.00 -12.56
N TYR A 164 -13.26 10.13 -12.20
CA TYR A 164 -12.96 8.78 -11.71
C TYR A 164 -12.37 7.86 -12.79
N ASP A 165 -12.67 8.12 -14.06
CA ASP A 165 -12.15 7.33 -15.18
C ASP A 165 -10.64 7.55 -15.34
N SER A 166 -10.16 8.80 -15.31
CA SER A 166 -8.72 9.08 -15.29
C SER A 166 -8.03 8.49 -14.07
N ALA A 167 -8.64 8.63 -12.87
CA ALA A 167 -8.09 8.04 -11.64
C ALA A 167 -7.93 6.52 -11.77
N PHE A 168 -8.92 5.83 -12.35
CA PHE A 168 -8.90 4.39 -12.57
C PHE A 168 -7.79 3.98 -13.56
N HIS A 169 -7.65 4.70 -14.68
CA HIS A 169 -6.63 4.37 -15.68
C HIS A 169 -5.21 4.56 -15.14
N VAL A 170 -4.97 5.65 -14.41
CA VAL A 170 -3.66 5.90 -13.77
C VAL A 170 -3.36 4.84 -12.72
N THR A 171 -4.29 4.58 -11.79
CA THR A 171 -4.05 3.61 -10.70
C THR A 171 -3.87 2.19 -11.21
N ARG A 172 -4.66 1.75 -12.20
CA ARG A 172 -4.48 0.45 -12.86
C ARG A 172 -3.09 0.32 -13.48
N ARG A 173 -2.66 1.33 -14.24
CA ARG A 173 -1.36 1.32 -14.91
C ARG A 173 -0.21 1.30 -13.91
N ARG A 174 -0.27 2.15 -12.88
CA ARG A 174 0.79 2.21 -11.86
C ARG A 174 0.82 0.96 -10.98
N TRP A 175 -0.33 0.31 -10.72
CA TRP A 175 -0.36 -1.01 -10.08
C TRP A 175 0.40 -2.07 -10.89
N GLN A 176 0.18 -2.15 -12.21
CA GLN A 176 0.91 -3.07 -13.09
C GLN A 176 2.43 -2.78 -13.08
N VAL A 177 2.81 -1.50 -13.18
CA VAL A 177 4.22 -1.09 -13.08
C VAL A 177 4.83 -1.53 -11.75
N ALA A 178 4.13 -1.32 -10.63
CA ALA A 178 4.64 -1.71 -9.31
C ALA A 178 4.80 -3.23 -9.17
N VAL A 179 3.88 -4.03 -9.72
CA VAL A 179 3.99 -5.50 -9.74
C VAL A 179 5.22 -5.93 -10.54
N GLU A 180 5.40 -5.37 -11.74
CA GLU A 180 6.58 -5.64 -12.57
C GLU A 180 7.89 -5.23 -11.89
N GLU A 181 7.94 -4.03 -11.29
CA GLU A 181 9.11 -3.52 -10.58
C GLU A 181 9.44 -4.38 -9.36
N LYS A 182 8.43 -4.83 -8.61
CA LYS A 182 8.65 -5.72 -7.46
C LYS A 182 9.26 -7.04 -7.92
N ALA A 183 8.70 -7.68 -8.93
CA ALA A 183 9.21 -8.95 -9.46
C ALA A 183 10.65 -8.80 -9.97
N PHE A 184 10.90 -7.78 -10.79
CA PHE A 184 12.23 -7.51 -11.33
C PHE A 184 13.24 -7.18 -10.24
N TYR A 185 12.88 -6.34 -9.27
CA TYR A 185 13.77 -5.97 -8.17
C TYR A 185 14.12 -7.18 -7.31
N GLN A 186 13.17 -8.08 -7.05
CA GLN A 186 13.42 -9.31 -6.32
C GLN A 186 14.47 -10.16 -7.04
N GLU A 187 14.41 -10.28 -8.36
CA GLU A 187 15.35 -11.06 -9.15
C GLU A 187 16.74 -10.39 -9.29
N ASN A 188 16.78 -9.07 -9.45
CA ASN A 188 17.95 -8.33 -9.94
C ASN A 188 18.61 -7.40 -8.90
N GLY A 189 17.89 -7.02 -7.83
CA GLY A 189 18.39 -6.12 -6.78
C GLY A 189 18.44 -4.63 -7.15
N TYR A 190 17.81 -4.22 -8.26
CA TYR A 190 17.65 -2.83 -8.68
C TYR A 190 16.34 -2.65 -9.47
N HIS A 191 15.92 -1.40 -9.69
CA HIS A 191 14.69 -1.09 -10.42
C HIS A 191 14.89 -1.18 -11.94
N LYS A 192 13.98 -1.85 -12.64
CA LYS A 192 14.08 -2.06 -14.10
C LYS A 192 14.15 -0.73 -14.84
N ARG A 193 13.29 0.21 -14.43
CA ARG A 193 13.14 1.54 -15.05
C ARG A 193 14.20 2.56 -14.60
N GLU A 194 14.97 2.26 -13.55
CA GLU A 194 16.14 3.08 -13.19
C GLU A 194 17.26 2.92 -14.23
N GLY A 195 17.28 1.78 -14.94
CA GLY A 195 18.32 1.44 -15.91
C GLY A 195 19.62 0.97 -15.24
N LEU A 196 20.46 0.23 -15.99
CA LEU A 196 21.72 -0.30 -15.47
C LEU A 196 22.70 0.81 -15.02
N ASP A 197 22.62 1.97 -15.67
CA ASP A 197 23.43 3.16 -15.38
C ASP A 197 22.85 4.02 -14.25
N ARG A 198 21.64 3.72 -13.77
CA ARG A 198 20.90 4.48 -12.77
C ARG A 198 20.78 5.97 -13.10
N ALA A 199 20.65 6.28 -14.39
CA ALA A 199 20.53 7.63 -14.90
C ALA A 199 19.14 8.22 -14.62
N GLN A 200 18.08 7.40 -14.59
CA GLN A 200 16.73 7.88 -14.33
C GLN A 200 16.45 8.04 -12.84
N MET A 201 15.73 9.11 -12.49
CA MET A 201 15.20 9.27 -11.15
C MET A 201 13.84 8.59 -11.05
N VAL A 202 13.77 7.58 -10.19
CA VAL A 202 12.58 6.78 -9.96
C VAL A 202 12.16 6.88 -8.50
N HIS A 203 10.85 6.79 -8.28
CA HIS A 203 10.27 6.62 -6.96
C HIS A 203 9.03 5.75 -7.11
N PHE A 204 9.09 4.53 -6.59
CA PHE A 204 7.98 3.59 -6.67
C PHE A 204 7.31 3.39 -5.33
N TYR A 205 5.98 3.35 -5.34
CA TYR A 205 5.20 2.80 -4.25
C TYR A 205 5.09 1.28 -4.37
N SER A 206 4.76 0.62 -3.27
CA SER A 206 4.54 -0.83 -3.27
C SER A 206 3.33 -1.21 -4.13
N PRO A 207 3.28 -2.45 -4.67
CA PRO A 207 2.09 -2.95 -5.35
C PRO A 207 0.82 -2.82 -4.51
N SER A 208 0.93 -3.08 -3.20
CA SER A 208 -0.21 -2.97 -2.29
C SER A 208 -0.75 -1.53 -2.21
N THR A 209 0.13 -0.53 -2.22
CA THR A 209 -0.24 0.91 -2.22
C THR A 209 -1.05 1.27 -3.46
N TRP A 210 -0.64 0.80 -4.63
CA TRP A 210 -1.38 1.04 -5.85
C TRP A 210 -2.65 0.19 -5.97
N LEU A 211 -2.66 -1.04 -5.45
CA LEU A 211 -3.83 -1.92 -5.44
C LEU A 211 -4.99 -1.28 -4.67
N ASP A 212 -4.69 -0.69 -3.52
CA ASP A 212 -5.65 0.05 -2.69
C ASP A 212 -6.21 1.29 -3.41
N LYS A 213 -5.34 2.13 -4.00
CA LYS A 213 -5.78 3.28 -4.81
C LYS A 213 -6.60 2.84 -6.03
N PHE A 214 -6.23 1.71 -6.63
CA PHE A 214 -6.96 1.13 -7.76
C PHE A 214 -8.35 0.65 -7.35
N TRP A 215 -8.48 0.01 -6.19
CA TRP A 215 -9.77 -0.35 -5.60
C TRP A 215 -10.64 0.89 -5.37
N ILE A 216 -10.08 1.93 -4.74
CA ILE A 216 -10.79 3.19 -4.47
C ILE A 216 -11.29 3.83 -5.77
N ALA A 217 -10.45 3.96 -6.79
CA ALA A 217 -10.83 4.53 -8.07
C ALA A 217 -11.88 3.69 -8.81
N ASN A 218 -11.76 2.35 -8.75
CA ASN A 218 -12.76 1.45 -9.29
C ASN A 218 -14.11 1.63 -8.59
N ARG A 219 -14.12 1.71 -7.26
CA ARG A 219 -15.33 1.91 -6.48
C ARG A 219 -15.96 3.27 -6.72
N ALA A 220 -15.18 4.34 -6.85
CA ALA A 220 -15.71 5.67 -7.17
C ALA A 220 -16.50 5.68 -8.49
N ARG A 221 -16.03 4.96 -9.53
CA ARG A 221 -16.74 4.79 -10.81
C ARG A 221 -18.06 4.04 -10.63
N VAL A 222 -18.02 2.89 -9.96
CA VAL A 222 -19.22 2.07 -9.70
C VAL A 222 -20.25 2.83 -8.88
N TYR A 223 -19.79 3.56 -7.85
CA TYR A 223 -20.67 4.34 -6.99
C TYR A 223 -21.34 5.50 -7.74
N ARG A 224 -20.63 6.19 -8.63
CA ARG A 224 -21.20 7.25 -9.47
C ARG A 224 -22.39 6.75 -10.29
N GLU A 225 -22.29 5.53 -10.84
CA GLU A 225 -23.32 4.93 -11.67
C GLU A 225 -24.48 4.36 -10.84
N LYS A 226 -24.15 3.67 -9.74
CA LYS A 226 -25.14 3.00 -8.87
C LYS A 226 -25.92 3.99 -7.98
N PHE A 227 -25.28 5.07 -7.57
CA PHE A 227 -25.83 6.08 -6.65
C PHE A 227 -25.70 7.48 -7.28
N PRO A 228 -26.47 7.79 -8.32
CA PRO A 228 -26.37 9.07 -9.01
C PRO A 228 -26.80 10.22 -8.08
N ALA A 229 -25.95 11.23 -7.96
CA ALA A 229 -26.23 12.45 -7.22
C ALA A 229 -26.95 13.48 -8.09
N ALA A 230 -28.00 14.12 -7.57
CA ALA A 230 -28.66 15.25 -8.20
C ALA A 230 -28.00 16.56 -7.74
N ALA A 231 -27.67 17.45 -8.68
CA ALA A 231 -26.91 18.67 -8.42
C ALA A 231 -27.62 19.64 -7.44
N ASP A 232 -28.95 19.72 -7.49
CA ASP A 232 -29.75 20.65 -6.69
C ASP A 232 -30.68 19.90 -5.73
N SER A 233 -30.11 19.10 -4.82
CA SER A 233 -30.88 18.33 -3.85
C SER A 233 -30.71 18.84 -2.42
N GLY A 234 -31.77 18.69 -1.61
CA GLY A 234 -31.72 18.93 -0.16
C GLY A 234 -30.61 18.15 0.55
N PRO A 235 -30.47 16.83 0.31
CA PRO A 235 -29.40 16.02 0.91
C PRO A 235 -27.98 16.52 0.60
N ALA A 236 -27.73 17.02 -0.62
CA ALA A 236 -26.41 17.55 -0.99
C ALA A 236 -25.98 18.70 -0.07
N ALA A 237 -26.86 19.69 0.11
CA ALA A 237 -26.59 20.85 0.96
C ALA A 237 -26.40 20.47 2.44
N ILE A 238 -27.08 19.42 2.91
CA ILE A 238 -26.91 18.93 4.28
C ILE A 238 -25.55 18.25 4.44
N VAL A 239 -25.17 17.39 3.50
CA VAL A 239 -23.89 16.66 3.53
C VAL A 239 -22.70 17.60 3.36
N ASP A 240 -22.83 18.67 2.57
CA ASP A 240 -21.82 19.72 2.48
C ASP A 240 -21.51 20.36 3.84
N GLY A 241 -22.48 20.39 4.75
CA GLY A 241 -22.27 20.82 6.14
C GLY A 241 -21.21 20.01 6.89
N LEU A 242 -20.96 18.75 6.52
CA LEU A 242 -19.89 17.94 7.12
C LEU A 242 -18.50 18.45 6.78
N GLN A 243 -18.33 19.22 5.71
CA GLN A 243 -17.03 19.79 5.35
C GLN A 243 -16.48 20.71 6.44
N ALA A 244 -17.34 21.24 7.32
CA ALA A 244 -16.91 22.00 8.50
C ALA A 244 -16.01 21.18 9.44
N ALA A 245 -16.09 19.84 9.42
CA ALA A 245 -15.17 18.96 10.15
C ALA A 245 -13.70 19.18 9.76
N ASN A 246 -13.45 19.69 8.56
CA ASN A 246 -12.11 19.84 8.00
C ASN A 246 -11.40 21.12 8.46
N ASP A 247 -12.10 22.01 9.20
CA ASP A 247 -11.51 23.21 9.76
C ASP A 247 -10.59 22.90 10.95
N THR A 248 -9.29 22.91 10.69
CA THR A 248 -8.23 22.65 11.68
C THR A 248 -7.99 23.82 12.64
N ASN A 249 -8.48 25.02 12.33
CA ASN A 249 -8.45 26.15 13.26
C ASN A 249 -9.58 26.04 14.29
N ARG A 250 -10.73 25.50 13.87
CA ARG A 250 -11.88 25.27 14.75
C ARG A 250 -11.72 24.04 15.63
N PHE A 251 -11.11 22.97 15.10
CA PHE A 251 -10.99 21.70 15.81
C PHE A 251 -9.54 21.25 15.97
N PRO A 252 -9.12 20.82 17.17
CA PRO A 252 -7.76 20.33 17.37
C PRO A 252 -7.49 19.12 16.46
N ALA A 253 -6.25 19.01 15.99
CA ALA A 253 -5.78 17.89 15.18
C ALA A 253 -5.45 16.64 16.02
N ARG A 254 -5.65 16.69 17.35
CA ARG A 254 -5.32 15.60 18.28
C ARG A 254 -6.39 14.52 18.28
N GLN A 255 -6.18 13.47 17.47
CA GLN A 255 -6.76 12.12 17.61
C GLN A 255 -8.22 12.10 18.14
N GLU A 256 -8.48 11.39 19.24
CA GLU A 256 -9.82 11.16 19.81
C GLU A 256 -10.49 12.44 20.33
N GLU A 257 -9.74 13.35 20.97
CA GLU A 257 -10.27 14.64 21.45
C GLU A 257 -10.82 15.48 20.30
N GLY A 258 -10.07 15.53 19.19
CA GLY A 258 -10.48 16.22 17.97
C GLY A 258 -11.69 15.57 17.30
N TYR A 259 -11.83 14.24 17.38
CA TYR A 259 -12.99 13.54 16.86
C TYR A 259 -14.26 13.84 17.68
N GLN A 260 -14.17 13.77 19.02
CA GLN A 260 -15.30 14.06 19.89
C GLN A 260 -15.79 15.51 19.75
N ALA A 261 -14.87 16.48 19.71
CA ALA A 261 -15.24 17.89 19.49
C ALA A 261 -15.99 18.10 18.17
N ARG A 262 -15.60 17.39 17.10
CA ARG A 262 -16.32 17.44 15.81
C ARG A 262 -17.69 16.78 15.90
N LEU A 263 -17.79 15.64 16.59
CA LEU A 263 -19.04 14.90 16.76
C LEU A 263 -20.09 15.74 17.50
N GLU A 264 -19.70 16.41 18.58
CA GLU A 264 -20.55 17.34 19.32
C GLU A 264 -20.97 18.55 18.47
N ALA A 265 -19.99 19.20 17.83
CA ALA A 265 -20.24 20.41 17.05
C ALA A 265 -21.07 20.17 15.79
N LEU A 266 -21.00 18.96 15.21
CA LEU A 266 -21.71 18.58 13.99
C LEU A 266 -22.95 17.73 14.27
N ALA A 267 -23.30 17.48 15.54
CA ALA A 267 -24.47 16.67 15.90
C ALA A 267 -25.77 17.11 15.18
N PRO A 268 -26.09 18.41 15.04
CA PRO A 268 -27.28 18.82 14.28
C PRO A 268 -27.23 18.43 12.80
N VAL A 269 -26.06 18.53 12.15
CA VAL A 269 -25.86 18.14 10.76
C VAL A 269 -25.97 16.63 10.62
N LEU A 270 -25.28 15.87 11.48
CA LEU A 270 -25.32 14.41 11.50
C LEU A 270 -26.74 13.87 11.67
N ASN A 271 -27.53 14.47 12.56
CA ASN A 271 -28.93 14.06 12.77
C ASN A 271 -29.81 14.33 11.55
N ARG A 272 -29.59 15.43 10.83
CA ARG A 272 -30.30 15.71 9.58
C ARG A 272 -29.93 14.70 8.51
N ILE A 273 -28.65 14.36 8.37
CA ILE A 273 -28.21 13.33 7.40
C ILE A 273 -28.83 11.98 7.73
N ARG A 274 -28.87 11.59 9.01
CA ARG A 274 -29.55 10.35 9.44
C ARG A 274 -31.03 10.33 9.05
N ALA A 275 -31.70 11.48 9.12
CA ALA A 275 -33.11 11.58 8.73
C ALA A 275 -33.33 11.43 7.22
N GLU A 276 -32.36 11.79 6.39
CA GLU A 276 -32.41 11.56 4.92
C GLU A 276 -32.25 10.08 4.55
N GLY A 277 -31.63 9.26 5.42
CA GLY A 277 -31.41 7.83 5.18
C GLY A 277 -30.64 7.57 3.89
N GLU A 278 -31.15 6.66 3.04
CA GLU A 278 -30.50 6.28 1.78
C GLU A 278 -30.33 7.45 0.79
N ALA A 279 -31.18 8.48 0.87
CA ALA A 279 -31.11 9.63 -0.03
C ALA A 279 -29.81 10.44 0.15
N ALA A 280 -29.12 10.30 1.30
CA ALA A 280 -27.83 10.93 1.54
C ALA A 280 -26.64 10.16 0.95
N VAL A 281 -26.79 8.86 0.65
CA VAL A 281 -25.69 7.96 0.23
C VAL A 281 -24.91 8.50 -0.99
N PRO A 282 -25.54 8.96 -2.09
CA PRO A 282 -24.82 9.53 -3.24
C PRO A 282 -23.85 10.66 -2.89
N TYR A 283 -24.15 11.43 -1.84
CA TYR A 283 -23.37 12.60 -1.41
C TYR A 283 -22.34 12.24 -0.34
N LEU A 284 -22.57 11.17 0.43
CA LEU A 284 -21.61 10.65 1.41
C LEU A 284 -20.44 9.90 0.75
N LEU A 285 -20.70 9.15 -0.33
CA LEU A 285 -19.67 8.34 -0.98
C LEU A 285 -18.46 9.15 -1.48
N PRO A 286 -18.62 10.34 -2.10
CA PRO A 286 -17.51 11.23 -2.44
C PRO A 286 -16.56 11.60 -1.31
N LEU A 287 -17.07 11.67 -0.09
CA LEU A 287 -16.24 11.97 1.07
C LEU A 287 -15.27 10.83 1.38
N THR A 288 -15.63 9.59 1.05
CA THR A 288 -14.87 8.39 1.44
C THR A 288 -13.59 8.18 0.65
N TYR A 289 -13.43 8.79 -0.53
CA TYR A 289 -12.22 8.66 -1.35
C TYR A 289 -11.38 9.92 -1.48
N CYS A 290 -11.83 11.04 -0.90
CA CYS A 290 -11.03 12.27 -0.74
C CYS A 290 -10.37 12.38 0.65
N PHE A 291 -10.66 11.43 1.55
CA PHE A 291 -10.09 11.24 2.89
C PHE A 291 -9.90 12.55 3.68
N THR A 292 -11.00 13.03 4.24
CA THR A 292 -11.03 14.23 5.07
C THR A 292 -11.61 13.91 6.45
N TRP A 293 -11.58 14.81 7.42
CA TRP A 293 -12.23 14.58 8.72
C TRP A 293 -13.72 14.26 8.57
N ALA A 294 -14.38 14.79 7.53
CA ALA A 294 -15.77 14.48 7.21
C ALA A 294 -16.00 12.99 6.88
N SER A 295 -15.00 12.31 6.29
CA SER A 295 -15.14 10.91 5.88
C SER A 295 -15.28 9.96 7.07
N LEU A 296 -14.75 10.33 8.24
CA LEU A 296 -14.80 9.50 9.45
C LEU A 296 -16.22 9.27 9.97
N PHE A 297 -17.18 10.13 9.62
CA PHE A 297 -18.58 9.98 10.02
C PHE A 297 -19.38 9.06 9.09
N VAL A 298 -18.90 8.81 7.87
CA VAL A 298 -19.64 8.03 6.87
C VAL A 298 -19.98 6.61 7.34
N PRO A 299 -19.07 5.84 8.00
CA PRO A 299 -19.42 4.51 8.48
C PRO A 299 -20.58 4.50 9.47
N ASP A 300 -20.61 5.44 10.42
CA ASP A 300 -21.72 5.56 11.40
C ASP A 300 -23.03 5.97 10.72
N LEU A 301 -22.97 6.77 9.64
CA LEU A 301 -24.15 7.19 8.89
C LEU A 301 -24.73 6.04 8.04
N LEU A 302 -23.87 5.25 7.38
CA LEU A 302 -24.27 4.04 6.67
C LEU A 302 -24.82 2.98 7.63
N HIS A 303 -24.18 2.82 8.78
CA HIS A 303 -24.66 1.94 9.86
C HIS A 303 -26.05 2.32 10.35
N ALA A 304 -26.28 3.62 10.61
CA ALA A 304 -27.59 4.12 11.02
C ALA A 304 -28.68 3.93 9.94
N CYS A 305 -28.30 3.97 8.65
CA CYS A 305 -29.21 3.71 7.55
C CYS A 305 -29.61 2.23 7.47
N GLY A 306 -28.66 1.31 7.69
CA GLY A 306 -28.91 -0.10 7.95
C GLY A 306 -29.54 -0.93 6.83
N THR A 307 -29.69 -0.37 5.62
CA THR A 307 -30.19 -1.11 4.46
C THR A 307 -29.14 -2.08 3.94
N ARG A 308 -29.57 -3.08 3.16
CA ARG A 308 -28.68 -4.11 2.62
C ARG A 308 -27.55 -3.48 1.78
N GLU A 309 -27.89 -2.45 1.01
CA GLU A 309 -26.95 -1.64 0.24
C GLU A 309 -25.93 -0.92 1.13
N CYS A 310 -26.36 -0.36 2.27
CA CYS A 310 -25.45 0.29 3.22
C CYS A 310 -24.52 -0.71 3.91
N VAL A 311 -25.02 -1.91 4.26
CA VAL A 311 -24.20 -3.00 4.79
C VAL A 311 -23.14 -3.41 3.77
N ARG A 312 -23.52 -3.56 2.50
CA ARG A 312 -22.56 -3.84 1.43
C ARG A 312 -21.52 -2.74 1.25
N LEU A 313 -21.94 -1.47 1.30
CA LEU A 313 -21.02 -0.34 1.23
C LEU A 313 -20.01 -0.37 2.37
N LEU A 314 -20.42 -0.70 3.60
CA LEU A 314 -19.49 -0.86 4.73
C LEU A 314 -18.44 -1.95 4.45
N ALA A 315 -18.84 -3.07 3.84
CA ALA A 315 -17.90 -4.12 3.44
C ALA A 315 -16.91 -3.63 2.38
N GLU A 316 -17.38 -2.99 1.32
CA GLU A 316 -16.52 -2.47 0.24
C GLU A 316 -15.59 -1.33 0.72
N LEU A 317 -16.08 -0.46 1.61
CA LEU A 317 -15.33 0.66 2.20
C LEU A 317 -14.32 0.21 3.25
N SER A 318 -14.55 -0.91 3.93
CA SER A 318 -13.58 -1.48 4.89
C SER A 318 -12.24 -1.84 4.23
N MET A 319 -12.25 -2.06 2.91
CA MET A 319 -11.07 -2.37 2.12
C MET A 319 -10.20 -1.14 1.81
N PHE A 320 -10.67 0.09 2.07
CA PHE A 320 -9.88 1.30 1.91
C PHE A 320 -8.88 1.33 3.07
N ARG A 321 -7.56 1.20 2.87
CA ARG A 321 -6.61 0.92 3.98
C ARG A 321 -6.26 2.15 4.83
N PHE A 322 -7.27 2.75 5.44
CA PHE A 322 -7.18 3.85 6.39
C PHE A 322 -7.57 3.32 7.76
N PRO A 323 -6.60 2.99 8.64
CA PRO A 323 -6.82 2.11 9.79
C PRO A 323 -8.09 2.41 10.62
N TYR A 324 -8.29 3.67 11.01
CA TYR A 324 -9.46 4.07 11.79
C TYR A 324 -10.78 3.96 11.01
N PHE A 325 -10.79 4.37 9.74
CA PHE A 325 -11.98 4.30 8.89
C PHE A 325 -12.35 2.86 8.53
N SER A 326 -11.37 2.04 8.14
CA SER A 326 -11.56 0.61 7.85
C SER A 326 -12.09 -0.12 9.06
N GLN A 327 -11.44 0.07 10.22
CA GLN A 327 -11.83 -0.58 11.47
C GLN A 327 -13.25 -0.18 11.88
N LYS A 328 -13.61 1.10 11.70
CA LYS A 328 -14.95 1.58 11.98
C LYS A 328 -16.00 0.91 11.08
N CYS A 329 -15.71 0.76 9.78
CA CYS A 329 -16.58 0.01 8.87
C CYS A 329 -16.77 -1.44 9.32
N LEU A 330 -15.68 -2.14 9.67
CA LEU A 330 -15.71 -3.53 10.15
C LEU A 330 -16.53 -3.67 11.44
N SER A 331 -16.30 -2.80 12.42
CA SER A 331 -17.07 -2.82 13.67
C SER A 331 -18.55 -2.52 13.45
N CYS A 332 -18.92 -1.68 12.48
CA CYS A 332 -20.32 -1.50 12.09
C CYS A 332 -20.90 -2.79 11.46
N LEU A 333 -20.16 -3.45 10.55
CA LEU A 333 -20.57 -4.71 9.93
C LEU A 333 -20.86 -5.81 10.95
N GLU A 334 -20.00 -5.94 11.96
CA GLU A 334 -20.12 -6.97 13.02
C GLU A 334 -21.47 -6.92 13.73
N THR A 335 -22.12 -5.75 13.79
CA THR A 335 -23.42 -5.59 14.46
C THR A 335 -24.62 -6.09 13.64
N PHE A 336 -24.46 -6.35 12.34
CA PHE A 336 -25.55 -6.80 11.47
C PHE A 336 -25.70 -8.32 11.37
N GLY A 337 -24.85 -9.09 12.03
CA GLY A 337 -24.95 -10.56 12.09
C GLY A 337 -24.94 -11.20 10.69
N ASP A 338 -25.87 -12.13 10.45
CA ASP A 338 -25.97 -12.86 9.18
C ASP A 338 -26.22 -11.97 7.95
N VAL A 339 -26.85 -10.79 8.13
CA VAL A 339 -27.00 -9.83 7.02
C VAL A 339 -25.64 -9.35 6.52
N ALA A 340 -24.69 -9.10 7.43
CA ALA A 340 -23.32 -8.77 7.04
C ALA A 340 -22.59 -9.96 6.44
N VAL A 341 -22.81 -11.18 6.95
CA VAL A 341 -22.17 -12.39 6.39
C VAL A 341 -22.51 -12.57 4.92
N GLU A 342 -23.78 -12.38 4.56
CA GLU A 342 -24.23 -12.52 3.17
C GLU A 342 -23.64 -11.42 2.26
N GLU A 343 -23.61 -10.16 2.69
CA GLU A 343 -22.94 -9.12 1.90
C GLU A 343 -21.42 -9.32 1.81
N ILE A 344 -20.78 -9.81 2.87
CA ILE A 344 -19.35 -10.16 2.85
C ILE A 344 -19.10 -11.29 1.84
N ARG A 345 -19.97 -12.29 1.77
CA ARG A 345 -19.89 -13.38 0.80
C ARG A 345 -19.93 -12.85 -0.64
N GLU A 346 -20.87 -11.95 -0.93
CA GLU A 346 -20.97 -11.32 -2.25
C GLU A 346 -19.70 -10.53 -2.62
N VAL A 347 -19.22 -9.68 -1.70
CA VAL A 347 -17.97 -8.93 -1.90
C VAL A 347 -16.77 -9.86 -2.08
N TRP A 348 -16.76 -11.01 -1.40
CA TRP A 348 -15.70 -11.99 -1.54
C TRP A 348 -15.67 -12.60 -2.94
N ASN A 349 -16.84 -12.98 -3.48
CA ASN A 349 -16.95 -13.62 -4.79
C ASN A 349 -16.67 -12.67 -5.96
N GLU A 350 -16.73 -11.35 -5.74
CA GLU A 350 -16.48 -10.35 -6.76
C GLU A 350 -15.02 -9.86 -6.78
N ASN A 351 -14.47 -9.59 -7.97
CA ASN A 351 -13.15 -8.96 -8.14
C ASN A 351 -12.00 -9.68 -7.38
N PRO A 352 -11.68 -10.94 -7.71
CA PRO A 352 -10.63 -11.73 -7.02
C PRO A 352 -9.23 -11.08 -7.07
N ALA A 353 -8.99 -10.18 -8.03
CA ALA A 353 -7.76 -9.38 -8.10
C ALA A 353 -7.50 -8.51 -6.85
N PHE A 354 -8.50 -8.30 -5.98
CA PHE A 354 -8.39 -7.51 -4.75
C PHE A 354 -8.50 -8.33 -3.47
N ASP A 355 -8.38 -9.66 -3.52
CA ASP A 355 -8.56 -10.52 -2.34
C ASP A 355 -7.60 -10.18 -1.19
N GLU A 356 -6.40 -9.69 -1.50
CA GLU A 356 -5.44 -9.19 -0.49
C GLU A 356 -6.00 -8.01 0.35
N LEU A 357 -6.94 -7.25 -0.19
CA LEU A 357 -7.60 -6.13 0.52
C LEU A 357 -8.79 -6.58 1.37
N LYS A 358 -9.36 -7.77 1.09
CA LYS A 358 -10.57 -8.27 1.75
C LYS A 358 -10.31 -8.91 3.11
N VAL A 359 -9.05 -9.08 3.52
CA VAL A 359 -8.69 -9.80 4.76
C VAL A 359 -9.30 -9.21 6.04
N GLY A 360 -9.63 -7.91 6.04
CA GLY A 360 -10.39 -7.29 7.14
C GLY A 360 -11.80 -7.89 7.31
N LEU A 361 -12.45 -8.28 6.21
CA LEU A 361 -13.75 -8.94 6.24
C LEU A 361 -13.67 -10.31 6.90
N ALA A 362 -12.58 -11.06 6.68
CA ALA A 362 -12.35 -12.33 7.38
C ALA A 362 -12.29 -12.09 8.90
N ALA A 363 -11.61 -11.03 9.35
CA ALA A 363 -11.58 -10.69 10.77
C ALA A 363 -12.98 -10.36 11.35
N ALA A 364 -13.82 -9.64 10.60
CA ALA A 364 -15.20 -9.35 10.99
C ALA A 364 -16.05 -10.63 11.09
N LEU A 365 -15.91 -11.58 10.16
CA LEU A 365 -16.58 -12.89 10.24
C LEU A 365 -16.23 -13.64 11.52
N GLY A 366 -14.97 -13.57 11.96
CA GLY A 366 -14.54 -14.17 13.24
C GLY A 366 -15.19 -13.55 14.48
N ASN A 367 -15.71 -12.33 14.38
CA ASN A 367 -16.39 -11.62 15.45
C ASN A 367 -17.92 -11.79 15.40
N ILE A 368 -18.53 -12.05 14.23
CA ILE A 368 -19.98 -12.24 14.07
C ILE A 368 -20.49 -13.55 14.73
N ARG A 369 -19.68 -14.61 14.70
CA ARG A 369 -19.92 -15.87 15.44
C ARG A 369 -21.28 -16.55 15.18
N THR A 370 -21.72 -16.57 13.94
CA THR A 370 -22.89 -17.32 13.48
C THR A 370 -22.48 -18.56 12.70
N ARG A 371 -23.44 -19.47 12.46
CA ARG A 371 -23.15 -20.65 11.61
C ARG A 371 -22.73 -20.24 10.20
N GLN A 372 -23.36 -19.21 9.64
CA GLN A 372 -23.04 -18.72 8.30
C GLN A 372 -21.63 -18.12 8.24
N SER A 373 -21.19 -17.39 9.28
CA SER A 373 -19.84 -16.85 9.33
C SER A 373 -18.79 -17.96 9.47
N PHE A 374 -19.09 -19.02 10.24
CA PHE A 374 -18.24 -20.21 10.32
C PHE A 374 -18.09 -20.88 8.96
N ASP A 375 -19.21 -21.18 8.29
CA ASP A 375 -19.20 -21.87 6.99
C ASP A 375 -18.45 -21.05 5.92
N LEU A 376 -18.62 -19.72 5.94
CA LEU A 376 -17.86 -18.83 5.05
C LEU A 376 -16.36 -18.84 5.38
N LEU A 377 -15.97 -18.70 6.65
CA LEU A 377 -14.56 -18.77 7.04
C LEU A 377 -13.91 -20.10 6.64
N VAL A 378 -14.62 -21.21 6.82
CA VAL A 378 -14.17 -22.53 6.39
C VAL A 378 -13.93 -22.56 4.88
N SER A 379 -14.82 -21.97 4.07
CA SER A 379 -14.61 -21.91 2.62
C SER A 379 -13.38 -21.07 2.24
N LEU A 380 -13.07 -20.01 2.99
CA LEU A 380 -11.88 -19.17 2.76
C LEU A 380 -10.57 -19.89 3.09
N MET A 381 -10.64 -21.00 3.83
CA MET A 381 -9.46 -21.82 4.07
C MET A 381 -9.01 -22.51 2.79
N GLU A 382 -9.88 -22.70 1.81
CA GLU A 382 -9.53 -23.27 0.50
C GLU A 382 -8.91 -22.27 -0.49
N HIS A 383 -8.74 -21.01 -0.07
CA HIS A 383 -8.19 -19.96 -0.92
C HIS A 383 -6.73 -20.23 -1.35
N GLU A 384 -6.38 -19.81 -2.57
CA GLU A 384 -5.05 -20.03 -3.16
C GLU A 384 -3.97 -19.11 -2.57
N SER A 385 -4.34 -17.89 -2.20
CA SER A 385 -3.42 -16.95 -1.55
C SER A 385 -3.09 -17.39 -0.12
N PRO A 386 -1.80 -17.66 0.22
CA PRO A 386 -1.39 -17.99 1.59
C PRO A 386 -1.64 -16.84 2.56
N TYR A 387 -1.65 -15.59 2.07
CA TYR A 387 -1.94 -14.41 2.88
C TYR A 387 -3.40 -14.43 3.37
N VAL A 388 -4.34 -14.72 2.46
CA VAL A 388 -5.76 -14.87 2.79
C VAL A 388 -5.99 -16.06 3.72
N LEU A 389 -5.39 -17.21 3.41
CA LEU A 389 -5.47 -18.42 4.24
C LEU A 389 -5.05 -18.14 5.68
N ASN A 390 -3.94 -17.44 5.89
CA ASN A 390 -3.46 -17.06 7.21
C ASN A 390 -4.46 -16.18 7.97
N TRP A 391 -5.05 -15.17 7.31
CA TRP A 391 -6.06 -14.32 7.94
C TRP A 391 -7.36 -15.06 8.26
N ALA A 392 -7.85 -15.91 7.35
CA ALA A 392 -9.02 -16.74 7.59
C ALA A 392 -8.80 -17.73 8.76
N THR A 393 -7.60 -18.32 8.86
CA THR A 393 -7.23 -19.21 9.96
C THR A 393 -7.31 -18.49 11.31
N ARG A 394 -6.70 -17.30 11.42
CA ARG A 394 -6.74 -16.49 12.65
C ARG A 394 -8.15 -16.03 13.01
N ALA A 395 -8.98 -15.73 12.00
CA ALA A 395 -10.37 -15.38 12.22
C ALA A 395 -11.20 -16.57 12.72
N LEU A 396 -10.98 -17.78 12.18
CA LEU A 396 -11.64 -18.99 12.63
C LEU A 396 -11.24 -19.39 14.05
N GLU A 397 -9.96 -19.22 14.41
CA GLU A 397 -9.50 -19.38 15.81
C GLU A 397 -10.24 -18.42 16.75
N ARG A 398 -10.42 -17.16 16.34
CA ARG A 398 -11.15 -16.15 17.11
C ARG A 398 -12.66 -16.45 17.19
N HIS A 399 -13.23 -17.02 16.13
CA HIS A 399 -14.64 -17.40 16.09
C HIS A 399 -14.97 -18.38 17.22
N GLY A 400 -14.07 -19.32 17.50
CA GLY A 400 -14.17 -20.23 18.64
C GLY A 400 -15.26 -21.29 18.49
N ASP A 401 -15.64 -21.63 17.25
CA ASP A 401 -16.59 -22.72 17.00
C ASP A 401 -15.95 -24.08 17.36
N PRO A 402 -16.64 -24.97 18.10
CA PRO A 402 -16.12 -26.30 18.44
C PRO A 402 -15.74 -27.16 17.23
N GLU A 403 -16.37 -26.95 16.06
CA GLU A 403 -16.10 -27.69 14.83
C GLU A 403 -14.85 -27.18 14.08
N ALA A 404 -14.20 -26.11 14.54
CA ALA A 404 -13.06 -25.50 13.84
C ALA A 404 -11.80 -26.39 13.81
N GLY A 405 -11.61 -27.27 14.79
CA GLY A 405 -10.36 -28.03 14.99
C GLY A 405 -9.82 -28.72 13.72
N PRO A 406 -10.59 -29.62 13.10
CA PRO A 406 -10.16 -30.32 11.88
C PRO A 406 -9.84 -29.39 10.71
N HIS A 407 -10.49 -28.24 10.62
CA HIS A 407 -10.24 -27.26 9.58
C HIS A 407 -8.91 -26.53 9.85
N LEU A 408 -8.69 -26.07 11.08
CA LEU A 408 -7.46 -25.38 11.49
C LEU A 408 -6.21 -26.24 11.26
N ASP A 409 -6.29 -27.54 11.55
CA ASP A 409 -5.19 -28.48 11.31
C ASP A 409 -4.86 -28.60 9.80
N ARG A 410 -5.88 -28.64 8.94
CA ARG A 410 -5.68 -28.65 7.48
C ARG A 410 -5.06 -27.34 6.97
N ALA A 411 -5.52 -26.19 7.46
CA ALA A 411 -4.96 -24.91 7.06
C ALA A 411 -3.49 -24.74 7.48
N LYS A 412 -3.15 -25.16 8.71
CA LYS A 412 -1.75 -25.14 9.18
C LYS A 412 -0.85 -25.97 8.27
N LYS A 413 -1.28 -27.18 7.93
CA LYS A 413 -0.54 -28.04 6.99
C LYS A 413 -0.36 -27.38 5.62
N ARG A 414 -1.40 -26.74 5.07
CA ARG A 414 -1.32 -26.04 3.78
C ARG A 414 -0.41 -24.82 3.83
N LEU A 415 -0.42 -24.05 4.92
CA LEU A 415 0.53 -22.95 5.13
C LEU A 415 1.98 -23.46 5.15
N GLU A 416 2.25 -24.56 5.83
CA GLU A 416 3.58 -25.21 5.80
C GLU A 416 3.95 -25.72 4.39
N GLU A 417 2.98 -26.20 3.61
CA GLU A 417 3.20 -26.61 2.22
C GLU A 417 3.55 -25.42 1.34
N PHE A 418 2.92 -24.26 1.52
CA PHE A 418 3.31 -23.04 0.80
C PHE A 418 4.74 -22.62 1.13
N ASP A 419 5.14 -22.68 2.40
CA ASP A 419 6.51 -22.39 2.82
C ASP A 419 7.51 -23.38 2.19
N LYS A 420 7.14 -24.67 2.13
CA LYS A 420 7.95 -25.71 1.46
C LYS A 420 7.99 -25.52 -0.04
N MET A 421 6.88 -25.22 -0.71
CA MET A 421 6.83 -24.97 -2.16
C MET A 421 7.61 -23.74 -2.55
N ALA A 422 7.61 -22.68 -1.73
CA ALA A 422 8.51 -21.55 -1.94
C ALA A 422 9.98 -22.00 -1.90
N GLY A 423 10.33 -22.93 -1.00
CA GLY A 423 11.64 -23.60 -0.98
C GLY A 423 11.90 -24.54 -2.17
N VAL A 424 10.90 -25.29 -2.63
CA VAL A 424 11.04 -26.27 -3.73
C VAL A 424 11.03 -25.62 -5.11
N ILE A 425 10.27 -24.54 -5.34
CA ILE A 425 10.35 -23.74 -6.58
C ILE A 425 11.76 -23.16 -6.72
N GLN A 426 12.35 -22.77 -5.59
CA GLN A 426 13.73 -22.37 -5.50
C GLN A 426 14.69 -23.54 -5.85
N GLU A 427 14.45 -24.76 -5.36
CA GLU A 427 15.22 -25.98 -5.73
C GLU A 427 14.99 -26.48 -7.18
N LEU A 428 13.78 -26.38 -7.73
CA LEU A 428 13.47 -26.81 -9.11
C LEU A 428 14.01 -25.83 -10.15
N ALA A 429 14.05 -24.54 -9.84
CA ALA A 429 14.79 -23.55 -10.63
C ALA A 429 16.30 -23.86 -10.68
N GLU A 430 16.81 -24.68 -9.76
CA GLU A 430 18.19 -25.20 -9.76
C GLU A 430 18.34 -26.54 -10.50
N THR A 431 17.27 -27.33 -10.59
CA THR A 431 17.30 -28.68 -11.19
C THR A 431 17.13 -28.67 -12.72
N PHE A 432 16.58 -27.60 -13.29
CA PHE A 432 16.44 -27.41 -14.75
C PHE A 432 17.60 -26.62 -15.40
N LYS A 433 18.81 -26.72 -14.83
CA LYS A 433 20.06 -26.23 -15.43
C LYS A 433 20.87 -27.35 -16.06
#